data_AF-A0A7C3S1Q4-F1
#
_entry.id   AF-A0A7C3S1Q4-F1
#
_cell.length_a   1.000
_cell.length_b   1.000
_cell.length_c   1.000
_cell.angle_alpha   90.00
_cell.angle_beta   90.00
_cell.angle_gamma   90.00
#
_symmetry.space_group_name_H-M   'P 1'
#
loop_
_entity.id
_entity.type
_entity.pdbx_description
1 polymer ?
#
loop_
_entity_poly.entity_id
_entity_poly.type
_entity_poly.pdbx_seq_one_letter_code
_entity_poly.pdbx_strand_id
1 'polypeptide(L)'
;MRFSEDLGRLYENVVFLHLLHQQNEIFYWKNKNECDFLIRTTRGPQEAIQVCYTLAKEKEERELKGLLEVMDRFRIKSGLVITESQEASEKVKGKTLHFLPLWKWLLRE
;
A
#
# COMPACT_ATOMS: atom_id res chain seq x y z
N MET A 1 14.88 -5.10 -18.44
CA MET A 1 14.12 -4.91 -17.19
C MET A 1 12.65 -5.31 -17.41
N ARG A 2 12.34 -6.60 -17.54
CA ARG A 2 10.93 -7.12 -17.61
C ARG A 2 10.55 -7.83 -16.31
N PHE A 3 11.49 -8.61 -15.78
CA PHE A 3 11.37 -9.34 -14.51
C PHE A 3 10.91 -8.49 -13.31
N SER A 4 11.39 -7.27 -13.14
CA SER A 4 10.98 -6.41 -12.01
C SER A 4 9.54 -5.91 -12.13
N GLU A 5 9.04 -5.70 -13.34
CA GLU A 5 7.65 -5.29 -13.59
C GLU A 5 6.69 -6.46 -13.37
N ASP A 6 7.07 -7.65 -13.84
CA ASP A 6 6.30 -8.88 -13.64
C ASP A 6 6.18 -9.24 -12.14
N LEU A 7 7.24 -9.04 -11.36
CA LEU A 7 7.22 -9.24 -9.90
C LEU A 7 6.37 -8.20 -9.17
N GLY A 8 6.39 -6.94 -9.60
CA GLY A 8 5.49 -5.91 -9.05
C GLY A 8 4.02 -6.29 -9.21
N ARG A 9 3.63 -6.71 -10.41
CA ARG A 9 2.26 -7.19 -10.69
C ARG A 9 1.89 -8.43 -9.87
N LEU A 10 2.84 -9.34 -9.64
CA LEU A 10 2.61 -10.50 -8.79
C LEU A 10 2.32 -10.07 -7.34
N TYR A 11 3.10 -9.13 -6.80
CA TYR A 11 2.88 -8.59 -5.46
C TYR A 11 1.51 -7.92 -5.34
N GLU A 12 1.14 -7.06 -6.28
CA GLU A 12 -0.18 -6.42 -6.34
C GLU A 12 -1.31 -7.46 -6.35
N ASN A 13 -1.19 -8.49 -7.19
CA ASN A 13 -2.18 -9.56 -7.29
C ASN A 13 -2.33 -10.35 -5.98
N VAL A 14 -1.22 -10.68 -5.31
CA VAL A 14 -1.26 -11.39 -4.03
C VAL A 14 -1.96 -10.56 -2.96
N VAL A 15 -1.64 -9.26 -2.89
CA VAL A 15 -2.30 -8.32 -1.97
C VAL A 15 -3.80 -8.23 -2.28
N PHE A 16 -4.17 -8.06 -3.54
CA PHE A 16 -5.57 -7.99 -3.97
C PHE A 16 -6.35 -9.25 -3.57
N LEU A 17 -5.81 -10.45 -3.85
CA LEU A 17 -6.47 -11.72 -3.51
C LEU A 17 -6.66 -11.89 -2.00
N HIS A 18 -5.66 -11.50 -1.20
CA HIS A 18 -5.78 -11.53 0.26
C HIS A 18 -6.87 -10.57 0.77
N LEU A 19 -6.91 -9.33 0.26
CA LEU A 19 -7.95 -8.36 0.61
C LEU A 19 -9.35 -8.84 0.22
N LEU A 20 -9.47 -9.49 -0.93
CA LEU A 20 -10.74 -10.05 -1.41
C LEU A 20 -11.22 -11.20 -0.51
N HIS A 21 -10.29 -12.05 -0.05
CA HIS A 21 -10.59 -13.13 0.88
C HIS A 21 -11.15 -12.62 2.20
N GLN A 22 -10.68 -11.47 2.68
CA GLN A 22 -11.18 -10.82 3.89
C GLN A 22 -12.54 -10.12 3.74
N GLN A 23 -13.20 -10.24 2.57
CA GLN A 23 -14.51 -9.63 2.27
C GLN A 23 -14.51 -8.10 2.42
N ASN A 24 -13.37 -7.46 2.16
CA ASN A 24 -13.27 -6.00 2.15
C ASN A 24 -13.86 -5.42 0.86
N GLU A 25 -14.41 -4.21 0.93
CA GLU A 25 -14.66 -3.43 -0.28
C GLU A 25 -13.36 -2.77 -0.73
N ILE A 26 -12.91 -3.11 -1.93
CA ILE A 26 -11.62 -2.68 -2.48
C ILE A 26 -11.86 -1.64 -3.57
N PHE A 27 -11.20 -0.51 -3.45
CA PHE A 27 -11.22 0.57 -4.43
C PHE A 27 -9.80 0.84 -4.94
N TYR A 28 -9.67 1.11 -6.23
CA TYR A 28 -8.42 1.54 -6.84
C TYR A 28 -8.39 3.05 -6.96
N TRP A 29 -7.26 3.69 -6.64
CA TRP A 29 -7.13 5.14 -6.75
C TRP A 29 -6.14 5.52 -7.87
N LYS A 30 -6.65 6.19 -8.90
CA LYS A 30 -5.84 6.69 -10.02
C LYS A 30 -6.15 8.17 -10.27
N ASN A 31 -5.20 9.04 -9.96
CA ASN A 31 -5.26 10.47 -10.27
C ASN A 31 -3.91 10.92 -10.87
N LYS A 32 -3.36 12.08 -10.46
CA LYS A 32 -1.98 12.47 -10.83
C LYS A 32 -0.93 11.50 -10.30
N ASN A 33 -1.22 10.88 -9.17
CA ASN A 33 -0.48 9.77 -8.57
C ASN A 33 -1.45 8.59 -8.38
N GLU A 34 -0.90 7.39 -8.29
CA GLU A 34 -1.65 6.15 -8.13
C GLU A 34 -1.44 5.60 -6.72
N CYS A 35 -2.50 5.04 -6.14
CA CYS A 35 -2.43 4.26 -4.91
C CYS A 35 -3.18 2.97 -5.18
N ASP A 36 -2.51 1.84 -4.95
CA ASP A 36 -2.99 0.54 -5.44
C ASP A 36 -4.33 0.18 -4.82
N PHE A 37 -4.47 0.32 -3.50
CA PHE A 37 -5.70 -0.06 -2.80
C PHE A 37 -6.13 0.97 -1.76
N LEU A 38 -7.41 1.31 -1.80
CA LEU A 38 -8.16 1.91 -0.71
C LEU A 38 -9.21 0.89 -0.28
N ILE A 39 -9.12 0.40 0.94
CA ILE A 39 -10.07 -0.58 1.46
C ILE A 39 -11.02 0.08 2.45
N ARG A 40 -12.30 -0.28 2.33
CA ARG A 40 -13.30 -0.02 3.36
C ARG A 40 -13.58 -1.34 4.05
N THR A 41 -13.08 -1.46 5.27
CA THR A 41 -13.34 -2.62 6.10
C THR A 41 -14.78 -2.57 6.61
N THR A 42 -15.45 -3.72 6.70
CA THR A 42 -16.85 -3.80 7.17
C THR A 42 -17.01 -3.42 8.64
N ARG A 43 -15.92 -3.44 9.43
CA ARG A 43 -15.92 -3.22 10.88
C ARG A 43 -14.89 -2.20 11.38
N GLY A 44 -14.19 -1.49 10.49
CA GLY A 44 -13.06 -0.66 10.87
C GLY A 44 -12.88 0.60 10.00
N PRO A 45 -11.80 1.36 10.24
CA PRO A 45 -11.49 2.55 9.46
C PRO A 45 -11.14 2.19 8.01
N GLN A 46 -11.22 3.20 7.12
CA GLN A 46 -10.63 3.07 5.79
C GLN A 46 -9.11 2.98 5.90
N GLU A 47 -8.51 2.08 5.13
CA GLU A 47 -7.07 1.90 5.06
C GLU A 47 -6.60 2.10 3.62
N ALA A 48 -5.47 2.80 3.46
CA ALA A 48 -4.83 3.01 2.17
C ALA A 48 -3.54 2.19 2.13
N ILE A 49 -3.37 1.42 1.06
CA ILE A 49 -2.28 0.46 0.88
C ILE A 49 -1.59 0.74 -0.46
N GLN A 50 -0.27 0.90 -0.39
CA GLN A 50 0.62 0.96 -1.54
C GLN A 50 1.49 -0.30 -1.57
N VAL A 51 1.66 -0.92 -2.73
CA VAL A 51 2.56 -2.05 -2.93
C VAL A 51 3.82 -1.54 -3.62
N CYS A 52 4.99 -1.85 -3.06
CA CYS A 52 6.27 -1.43 -3.60
C CYS A 52 7.27 -2.59 -3.55
N TYR A 53 7.40 -3.30 -4.68
CA TYR A 53 8.37 -4.38 -4.82
C TYR A 53 9.81 -3.87 -4.89
N THR A 54 10.05 -2.71 -5.52
CA THR A 54 11.41 -2.17 -5.71
C THR A 54 11.50 -0.73 -5.19
N LEU A 55 11.94 -0.59 -3.94
CA LEU A 55 12.29 0.70 -3.35
C LEU A 55 13.67 1.12 -3.86
N ALA A 56 13.74 1.58 -5.11
CA ALA A 56 14.88 2.40 -5.51
C ALA A 56 14.74 3.75 -4.76
N LYS A 57 15.80 4.21 -4.07
CA LYS A 57 15.78 5.46 -3.28
C LYS A 57 15.21 6.68 -4.02
N GLU A 58 15.35 6.74 -5.34
CA GLU A 58 14.83 7.82 -6.18
C GLU A 58 13.32 7.71 -6.47
N LYS A 59 12.72 6.53 -6.32
CA LYS A 59 11.29 6.28 -6.53
C LYS A 59 10.45 6.43 -5.26
N GLU A 60 11.06 6.27 -4.09
CA GLU A 60 10.39 6.29 -2.79
C GLU A 60 9.47 7.50 -2.61
N GLU A 61 9.97 8.71 -2.87
CA GLU A 61 9.16 9.92 -2.72
C GLU A 61 8.00 10.03 -3.71
N ARG A 62 8.09 9.38 -4.89
CA ARG A 62 7.04 9.44 -5.90
C ARG A 62 5.96 8.38 -5.64
N GLU A 63 6.35 7.18 -5.25
CA GLU A 63 5.42 6.10 -4.91
C GLU A 63 4.57 6.49 -3.67
N LEU A 64 5.18 7.11 -2.66
CA LEU A 64 4.46 7.52 -1.45
C LEU A 64 3.52 8.71 -1.65
N LYS A 65 3.66 9.50 -2.74
CA LYS A 65 2.77 10.64 -3.01
C LYS A 65 1.33 10.22 -3.25
N GLY A 66 1.12 9.12 -3.97
CA GLY A 66 -0.23 8.59 -4.21
C GLY A 66 -0.91 8.16 -2.92
N LEU A 67 -0.20 7.40 -2.09
CA LEU A 67 -0.66 7.01 -0.76
C LEU A 67 -1.02 8.23 0.10
N LEU A 68 -0.13 9.21 0.20
CA LEU A 68 -0.38 10.42 0.99
C LEU A 68 -1.57 11.23 0.45
N GLU A 69 -1.75 11.33 -0.87
CA GLU A 69 -2.89 12.01 -1.50
C GLU A 69 -4.22 11.35 -1.13
N VAL A 70 -4.28 10.01 -1.17
CA VAL A 70 -5.45 9.25 -0.72
C VAL A 70 -5.69 9.47 0.77
N MET A 71 -4.63 9.37 1.58
CA MET A 71 -4.77 9.57 3.02
C MET A 71 -5.29 10.97 3.38
N ASP A 72 -4.83 12.01 2.68
CA ASP A 72 -5.33 13.38 2.85
C ASP A 72 -6.80 13.49 2.45
N ARG A 73 -7.17 12.96 1.29
CA ARG A 73 -8.53 13.02 0.76
C ARG A 73 -9.55 12.33 1.66
N PHE A 74 -9.18 11.18 2.21
CA PHE A 74 -10.06 10.35 3.04
C PHE A 74 -9.82 10.52 4.55
N ARG A 75 -8.96 11.47 4.96
CA ARG A 75 -8.63 11.76 6.36
C ARG A 75 -8.09 10.54 7.13
N ILE A 76 -7.34 9.69 6.44
CA ILE A 76 -6.69 8.50 7.01
C ILE A 76 -5.40 8.92 7.72
N LYS A 77 -5.23 8.48 8.97
CA LYS A 77 -4.09 8.86 9.82
C LYS A 77 -2.85 7.97 9.60
N SER A 78 -3.07 6.72 9.21
CA SER A 78 -2.04 5.70 9.02
C SER A 78 -2.21 4.98 7.68
N GLY A 79 -1.14 4.90 6.89
CA GLY A 79 -1.10 4.21 5.61
C GLY A 79 -0.14 3.04 5.67
N LEU A 80 -0.40 2.02 4.84
CA LEU A 80 0.42 0.82 4.78
C LEU A 80 1.16 0.77 3.44
N VAL A 81 2.44 0.44 3.50
CA VAL A 81 3.28 0.19 2.34
C VAL A 81 3.75 -1.26 2.44
N ILE A 82 3.30 -2.09 1.51
CA ILE A 82 3.74 -3.47 1.38
C ILE A 82 5.05 -3.50 0.61
N THR A 83 6.08 -4.09 1.20
CA THR A 83 7.43 -4.12 0.66
C THR A 83 7.89 -5.56 0.42
N GLU A 84 9.03 -5.72 -0.26
CA GLU A 84 9.69 -7.03 -0.38
C GLU A 84 10.32 -7.46 0.96
N SER A 85 11.08 -6.58 1.61
CA SER A 85 11.83 -6.92 2.84
C SER A 85 11.91 -5.80 3.89
N GLN A 86 11.57 -4.55 3.55
CA GLN A 86 11.69 -3.43 4.48
C GLN A 86 10.56 -3.38 5.50
N GLU A 87 10.92 -3.36 6.77
CA GLU A 87 10.02 -3.10 7.88
C GLU A 87 10.42 -1.81 8.61
N ALA A 88 9.52 -0.83 8.62
CA ALA A 88 9.79 0.47 9.21
C ALA A 88 8.49 1.19 9.57
N SER A 89 8.60 2.30 10.29
CA SER A 89 7.48 3.22 10.49
C SER A 89 8.00 4.65 10.48
N GLU A 90 7.40 5.48 9.64
CA GLU A 90 7.84 6.85 9.40
C GLU A 90 6.70 7.83 9.60
N LYS A 91 7.02 9.03 10.07
CA LYS A 91 6.05 10.12 10.18
C LYS A 91 6.29 11.14 9.08
N VAL A 92 5.29 11.34 8.24
CA VAL A 92 5.34 12.28 7.12
C VAL A 92 4.13 13.20 7.19
N LYS A 93 4.37 14.51 7.31
CA LYS A 93 3.30 15.54 7.33
C LYS A 93 2.16 15.24 8.32
N GLY A 94 2.52 14.78 9.52
CA GLY A 94 1.56 14.43 10.59
C GLY A 94 0.79 13.11 10.41
N LYS A 95 1.10 12.35 9.35
CA LYS A 95 0.59 11.00 9.11
C LYS A 95 1.66 9.96 9.44
N THR A 96 1.24 8.73 9.72
CA THR A 96 2.16 7.61 9.93
C THR A 96 2.11 6.67 8.73
N LEU A 97 3.28 6.32 8.18
CA LEU A 97 3.41 5.30 7.15
C LEU A 97 4.06 4.08 7.79
N HIS A 98 3.43 2.92 7.62
CA HIS A 98 3.96 1.64 8.06
C HIS A 98 4.48 0.89 6.85
N PHE A 99 5.73 0.47 6.90
CA PHE A 99 6.34 -0.37 5.87
C PHE A 99 6.37 -1.79 6.41
N LEU A 100 5.88 -2.75 5.63
CA LEU A 100 5.79 -4.13 6.07
C LEU A 100 6.09 -5.08 4.91
N PRO A 101 6.96 -6.09 5.12
CA PRO A 101 7.19 -7.12 4.12
C PRO A 101 5.90 -7.90 3.80
N LEU A 102 5.68 -8.21 2.53
CA LEU A 102 4.49 -8.93 2.06
C LEU A 102 4.25 -10.22 2.85
N TRP A 103 5.29 -11.05 3.02
CA TRP A 103 5.18 -12.31 3.76
C TRP A 103 4.71 -12.10 5.21
N LYS A 104 5.17 -11.02 5.85
CA LYS A 104 4.80 -10.71 7.24
C LYS A 104 3.39 -10.17 7.32
N TRP A 105 2.95 -9.41 6.32
CA TRP A 105 1.58 -8.94 6.21
C TRP A 105 0.59 -10.10 6.04
N LEU A 106 0.88 -11.04 5.13
CA LEU A 106 0.02 -12.21 4.85
C LEU A 106 -0.18 -13.13 6.06
N LEU A 107 0.74 -13.11 7.03
CA LEU A 107 0.68 -13.92 8.25
C LEU A 107 -0.01 -13.21 9.43
N ARG A 108 -0.53 -11.98 9.25
CA ARG A 108 -1.30 -11.30 10.29
C ARG A 108 -2.73 -11.86 10.32
N GLU A 109 -3.18 -12.28 11.50
CA GLU A 109 -4.54 -12.73 11.79
C GLU A 109 -5.50 -11.56 12.07
#